data_AF-A0A235I7R5-F1
#
_entry.id   AF-A0A235I7R5-F1
#
_cell.length_a   1.000
_cell.length_b   1.000
_cell.length_c   1.000
_cell.angle_alpha   90.00
_cell.angle_beta   90.00
_cell.angle_gamma   90.00
#
_symmetry.space_group_name_H-M   'P 1'
#
loop_
_entity.id
_entity.type
_entity.pdbx_description
1 polymer ?
#
loop_
_entity_poly.entity_id
_entity_poly.type
_entity_poly.pdbx_seq_one_letter_code
_entity_poly.pdbx_strand_id
1 'polypeptide(L)'
;MQPRKPQQIARELALLSLSQLPVNPKKLDTLPDDQLVSKLVLGAVRTLTSEVQDTLDNAAGELQRSNDRILSSQTRASDLNSARAMLQEAIACTQTAINQLGTAVDFPELIQLANQDKGVRNYAKELVITVNENRHIIDELISSALVDWQVTRLAQIDRDILQIAVAEMKFLGVPDSIAINEAVELAKRYSGDDGHRFINGVLRRVTEQKKTA
;
A
#
# COMPACT_ATOMS: atom_id res chain seq x y z
N MET A 1 -16.61 -3.66 15.10
CA MET A 1 -16.00 -2.76 14.10
C MET A 1 -17.05 -1.75 13.69
N GLN A 2 -16.72 -0.45 13.64
CA GLN A 2 -17.63 0.53 13.05
C GLN A 2 -17.78 0.22 11.54
N PRO A 3 -18.97 0.40 10.94
CA PRO A 3 -19.16 0.14 9.52
C PRO A 3 -18.25 1.07 8.70
N ARG A 4 -17.46 0.48 7.79
CA ARG A 4 -16.55 1.26 6.93
C ARG A 4 -17.36 2.15 5.99
N LYS A 5 -16.92 3.39 5.80
CA LYS A 5 -17.58 4.30 4.86
C LYS A 5 -17.34 3.83 3.42
N PRO A 6 -18.31 3.97 2.50
CA PRO A 6 -18.15 3.58 1.09
C PRO A 6 -16.88 4.12 0.43
N GLN A 7 -16.50 5.38 0.71
CA GLN A 7 -15.29 5.99 0.15
C GLN A 7 -14.01 5.35 0.66
N GLN A 8 -14.00 4.82 1.89
CA GLN A 8 -12.83 4.13 2.44
C GLN A 8 -12.60 2.80 1.72
N ILE A 9 -13.67 2.05 1.48
CA ILE A 9 -13.66 0.78 0.74
C ILE A 9 -13.20 1.01 -0.69
N ALA A 10 -13.66 2.09 -1.33
CA ALA A 10 -13.24 2.45 -2.68
C ALA A 10 -11.74 2.78 -2.76
N ARG A 11 -11.19 3.51 -1.78
CA ARG A 11 -9.75 3.77 -1.68
C ARG A 11 -8.94 2.50 -1.46
N GLU A 12 -9.42 1.63 -0.59
CA GLU A 12 -8.80 0.35 -0.26
C GLU A 12 -8.76 -0.57 -1.48
N LEU A 13 -9.88 -0.66 -2.20
CA LEU A 13 -9.96 -1.41 -3.47
C LEU A 13 -9.05 -0.81 -4.55
N ALA A 14 -8.97 0.52 -4.65
CA ALA A 14 -8.07 1.20 -5.57
C ALA A 14 -6.60 0.91 -5.21
N LEU A 15 -6.21 1.05 -3.94
CA LEU A 15 -4.86 0.79 -3.44
C LEU A 15 -4.40 -0.62 -3.77
N LEU A 16 -5.19 -1.62 -3.38
CA LEU A 16 -4.79 -3.02 -3.53
C LEU A 16 -4.76 -3.47 -5.00
N SER A 17 -5.52 -2.82 -5.87
CA SER A 17 -5.56 -3.17 -7.30
C SER A 17 -4.58 -2.36 -8.17
N LEU A 18 -4.07 -1.22 -7.68
CA LEU A 18 -3.28 -0.26 -8.46
C LEU A 18 -2.05 -0.90 -9.14
N SER A 19 -1.35 -1.79 -8.44
CA SER A 19 -0.11 -2.42 -8.92
C SER A 19 -0.33 -3.55 -9.94
N GLN A 20 -1.54 -4.12 -10.00
CA GLN A 20 -1.87 -5.31 -10.82
C GLN A 20 -2.77 -5.00 -12.03
N LEU A 21 -3.26 -3.77 -12.14
CA LEU A 21 -4.09 -3.36 -13.27
C LEU A 21 -3.24 -2.97 -14.48
N PRO A 22 -3.72 -3.25 -15.71
CA PRO A 22 -2.97 -2.96 -16.92
C PRO A 22 -2.69 -1.46 -17.04
N VAL A 23 -1.45 -1.12 -17.43
CA VAL A 23 -0.90 0.25 -17.56
C VAL A 23 -1.71 1.17 -18.48
N ASN A 24 -2.69 0.66 -19.24
CA ASN A 24 -3.54 1.47 -20.13
C ASN A 24 -4.89 1.81 -19.46
N PRO A 25 -5.03 3.02 -18.88
CA PRO A 25 -6.21 3.41 -18.10
C PRO A 25 -7.46 3.54 -18.98
N LYS A 26 -7.31 3.86 -20.27
CA LYS A 26 -8.41 3.97 -21.23
C LYS A 26 -9.17 2.67 -21.45
N LYS A 27 -8.54 1.52 -21.16
CA LYS A 27 -9.21 0.22 -21.23
C LYS A 27 -10.12 -0.03 -20.04
N LEU A 28 -9.86 0.59 -18.88
CA LEU A 28 -10.75 0.48 -17.71
C LEU A 28 -12.07 1.19 -17.95
N ASP A 29 -12.05 2.33 -18.66
CA ASP A 29 -13.27 3.10 -18.95
C ASP A 29 -14.30 2.31 -19.74
N THR A 30 -13.84 1.51 -20.68
CA THR A 30 -14.68 0.71 -21.57
C THR A 30 -15.22 -0.59 -20.96
N LEU A 31 -14.79 -0.95 -19.75
CA LEU A 31 -15.22 -2.20 -19.12
C LEU A 31 -16.63 -2.08 -18.51
N PRO A 32 -17.48 -3.09 -18.72
CA PRO A 32 -18.70 -3.28 -17.94
C PRO A 32 -18.43 -3.35 -16.42
N ASP A 33 -19.38 -2.87 -15.62
CA ASP A 33 -19.30 -2.83 -14.15
C ASP A 33 -18.90 -4.17 -13.52
N ASP A 34 -19.47 -5.27 -13.99
CA ASP A 34 -19.22 -6.63 -13.49
C ASP A 34 -17.78 -7.10 -13.78
N GLN A 35 -17.27 -6.77 -14.96
CA GLN A 35 -15.90 -7.08 -15.35
C GLN A 35 -14.90 -6.20 -14.61
N LEU A 36 -15.26 -4.94 -14.35
CA LEU A 36 -14.44 -4.01 -13.58
C LEU A 36 -14.23 -4.52 -12.15
N VAL A 37 -15.30 -4.86 -11.42
CA VAL A 37 -15.18 -5.40 -10.05
C VAL A 37 -14.30 -6.65 -10.05
N SER A 38 -14.57 -7.58 -10.96
CA SER A 38 -13.81 -8.81 -11.06
C SER A 38 -12.31 -8.55 -11.27
N LYS A 39 -11.95 -7.54 -12.07
CA LYS A 39 -10.55 -7.15 -12.27
C LYS A 39 -9.94 -6.44 -11.07
N LEU A 40 -10.66 -5.50 -10.43
CA LEU A 40 -10.18 -4.80 -9.25
C LEU A 40 -9.93 -5.79 -8.10
N VAL A 41 -10.90 -6.67 -7.84
CA VAL A 41 -10.81 -7.70 -6.80
C VAL A 41 -9.70 -8.69 -7.11
N LEU A 42 -9.61 -9.20 -8.34
CA LEU A 42 -8.54 -10.13 -8.72
C LEU A 42 -7.15 -9.49 -8.61
N GLY A 43 -7.02 -8.21 -8.97
CA GLY A 43 -5.80 -7.43 -8.76
C GLY A 43 -5.45 -7.32 -7.28
N ALA A 44 -6.41 -6.94 -6.44
CA ALA A 44 -6.24 -6.83 -5.00
C ALA A 44 -5.78 -8.15 -4.34
N VAL A 45 -6.42 -9.27 -4.70
CA VAL A 45 -6.03 -10.61 -4.22
C VAL A 45 -4.61 -10.96 -4.67
N ARG A 46 -4.24 -10.68 -5.92
CA ARG A 46 -2.89 -10.96 -6.43
C ARG A 46 -1.82 -10.14 -5.74
N THR A 47 -2.07 -8.85 -5.50
CA THR A 47 -1.13 -7.97 -4.78
C THR A 47 -0.83 -8.53 -3.40
N LEU A 48 -1.87 -8.83 -2.61
CA LEU A 48 -1.66 -9.36 -1.26
C LEU A 48 -1.00 -10.73 -1.26
N THR A 49 -1.39 -11.63 -2.16
CA THR A 49 -0.73 -12.94 -2.27
C THR A 49 0.75 -12.77 -2.58
N SER A 50 1.11 -11.85 -3.50
CA SER A 50 2.50 -11.56 -3.82
C SER A 50 3.25 -10.98 -2.63
N GLU A 51 2.68 -9.98 -1.94
CA GLU A 51 3.32 -9.35 -0.79
C GLU A 51 3.52 -10.32 0.38
N VAL A 52 2.54 -11.18 0.66
CA VAL A 52 2.65 -12.22 1.69
C VAL A 52 3.73 -13.23 1.30
N GLN A 53 3.77 -13.67 0.03
CA GLN A 53 4.78 -14.60 -0.47
C GLN A 53 6.18 -14.02 -0.31
N ASP A 54 6.40 -12.79 -0.79
CA ASP A 54 7.69 -12.10 -0.72
C ASP A 54 8.14 -11.91 0.75
N THR A 55 7.20 -11.56 1.63
CA THR A 55 7.49 -11.37 3.06
C THR A 55 7.85 -12.68 3.75
N LEU A 56 7.15 -13.77 3.43
CA LEU A 56 7.44 -15.10 3.97
C LEU A 56 8.76 -15.66 3.44
N ASP A 57 9.08 -15.44 2.17
CA ASP A 57 10.34 -15.87 1.57
C ASP A 57 11.53 -15.14 2.22
N ASN A 58 11.39 -13.84 2.49
CA ASN A 58 12.39 -13.07 3.24
C ASN A 58 12.55 -13.61 4.67
N ALA A 59 11.44 -13.87 5.38
CA ALA A 59 11.48 -14.44 6.73
C ALA A 59 12.17 -15.82 6.75
N ALA A 60 11.85 -16.68 5.79
CA ALA A 60 12.47 -17.99 5.63
C ALA A 60 13.98 -17.88 5.35
N GLY A 61 14.38 -16.92 4.52
CA GLY A 61 15.77 -16.59 4.24
C GLY A 61 16.53 -16.18 5.50
N GLU A 62 15.98 -15.30 6.33
CA GLU A 62 16.60 -14.89 7.60
C GLU A 62 16.70 -16.05 8.60
N LEU A 63 15.67 -16.90 8.69
CA LEU A 63 15.69 -18.10 9.54
C LEU A 63 16.79 -19.08 9.11
N GLN A 64 16.91 -19.35 7.80
CA GLN A 64 17.90 -20.26 7.28
C GLN A 64 19.32 -19.75 7.57
N ARG A 65 19.60 -18.48 7.29
CA ARG A 65 20.92 -17.90 7.55
C ARG A 65 21.24 -17.83 9.05
N SER A 66 20.25 -17.58 9.90
CA SER A 66 20.38 -17.65 11.36
C SER A 66 20.77 -19.06 11.81
N ASN A 67 20.09 -20.09 11.29
CA ASN A 67 20.37 -21.49 11.58
C ASN A 67 21.79 -21.91 11.14
N ASP A 68 22.21 -21.55 9.93
CA ASP A 68 23.56 -21.83 9.43
C ASP A 68 24.65 -21.16 10.29
N ARG A 69 24.39 -19.94 10.78
CA ARG A 69 25.26 -19.23 11.72
C ARG A 69 25.34 -19.89 13.07
N ILE A 70 24.21 -20.36 13.62
CA ILE A 70 24.20 -21.08 14.91
C ILE A 70 24.97 -22.41 14.79
N LEU A 71 24.76 -23.15 13.69
CA LEU A 71 25.44 -24.42 13.46
C LEU A 71 26.95 -24.28 13.26
N SER A 72 27.38 -23.21 12.59
CA SER A 72 28.81 -22.89 12.41
C SER A 72 29.45 -22.20 13.63
N SER A 73 28.64 -21.62 14.51
CA SER A 73 29.06 -20.94 15.75
C SER A 73 29.32 -21.96 16.86
N GLN A 74 30.50 -22.57 16.90
CA GLN A 74 30.84 -23.46 18.02
C GLN A 74 31.32 -22.73 19.28
N THR A 75 31.71 -21.44 19.26
CA THR A 75 32.28 -20.76 20.46
C THR A 75 32.30 -19.21 20.46
N ARG A 76 31.69 -18.51 19.49
CA ARG A 76 31.81 -17.04 19.38
C ARG A 76 30.53 -16.29 19.77
N ALA A 77 30.63 -15.46 20.81
CA ALA A 77 29.52 -14.62 21.28
C ALA A 77 29.00 -13.61 20.23
N SER A 78 29.84 -13.16 19.30
CA SER A 78 29.44 -12.29 18.18
C SER A 78 28.45 -12.97 17.24
N ASP A 79 28.64 -14.26 16.97
CA ASP A 79 27.85 -15.02 16.01
C ASP A 79 26.45 -15.32 16.58
N LEU A 80 26.37 -15.55 17.90
CA LEU A 80 25.10 -15.63 18.64
C LEU A 80 24.34 -14.29 18.62
N ASN A 81 25.01 -13.16 18.79
CA ASN A 81 24.34 -11.84 18.73
C ASN A 81 23.80 -11.55 17.32
N SER A 82 24.56 -11.88 16.27
CA SER A 82 24.08 -11.76 14.88
C SER A 82 22.91 -12.70 14.61
N ALA A 83 22.97 -13.96 15.05
CA ALA A 83 21.86 -14.89 14.92
C ALA A 83 20.59 -14.40 15.63
N ARG A 84 20.72 -13.80 16.82
CA ARG A 84 19.60 -13.18 17.54
C ARG A 84 18.98 -12.02 16.77
N ALA A 85 19.81 -11.15 16.15
CA ALA A 85 19.30 -10.06 15.32
C ALA A 85 18.53 -10.58 14.10
N MET A 86 19.04 -11.61 13.43
CA MET A 86 18.38 -12.24 12.28
C MET A 86 17.08 -12.95 12.67
N LEU A 87 17.03 -13.59 13.85
CA LEU A 87 15.78 -14.14 14.40
C LEU A 87 14.76 -13.03 14.69
N GLN A 88 15.19 -11.88 15.23
CA GLN A 88 14.30 -10.75 15.46
C GLN A 88 13.73 -10.20 14.14
N GLU A 89 14.56 -10.12 13.10
CA GLU A 89 14.14 -9.70 11.77
C GLU A 89 13.15 -10.70 11.14
N ALA A 90 13.44 -12.01 11.23
CA ALA A 90 12.52 -13.05 10.78
C ALA A 90 11.17 -13.01 11.52
N ILE A 91 11.17 -12.76 12.84
CA ILE A 91 9.94 -12.59 13.63
C ILE A 91 9.18 -11.37 13.15
N ALA A 92 9.87 -10.25 12.91
CA ALA A 92 9.24 -9.03 12.40
C ALA A 92 8.60 -9.27 11.02
N CYS A 93 9.31 -9.88 10.07
CA CYS A 93 8.76 -10.25 8.76
C CYS A 93 7.56 -11.18 8.89
N THR A 94 7.63 -12.20 9.76
CA THR A 94 6.52 -13.12 9.99
C THR A 94 5.29 -12.41 10.56
N GLN A 95 5.50 -11.47 11.49
CA GLN A 95 4.41 -10.66 12.05
C GLN A 95 3.78 -9.77 10.98
N THR A 96 4.57 -9.18 10.09
CA THR A 96 4.07 -8.43 8.92
C THR A 96 3.23 -9.32 8.01
N ALA A 97 3.68 -10.54 7.68
CA ALA A 97 2.91 -11.49 6.87
C ALA A 97 1.59 -11.90 7.56
N ILE A 98 1.60 -12.13 8.88
CA ILE A 98 0.39 -12.42 9.66
C ILE A 98 -0.59 -11.24 9.58
N ASN A 99 -0.11 -10.01 9.73
CA ASN A 99 -0.96 -8.82 9.66
C ASN A 99 -1.57 -8.65 8.25
N GLN A 100 -0.80 -8.89 7.19
CA GLN A 100 -1.27 -8.87 5.80
C GLN A 100 -2.33 -9.95 5.53
N LEU A 101 -2.13 -11.17 6.05
CA LEU A 101 -3.15 -12.22 6.01
C LEU A 101 -4.40 -11.85 6.79
N GLY A 102 -4.26 -11.13 7.90
CA GLY A 102 -5.38 -10.54 8.63
C GLY A 102 -6.22 -9.62 7.75
N THR A 103 -5.59 -8.84 6.87
CA THR A 103 -6.30 -8.00 5.89
C THR A 103 -7.07 -8.81 4.84
N ALA A 104 -6.60 -10.02 4.50
CA ALA A 104 -7.31 -10.93 3.59
C ALA A 104 -8.69 -11.34 4.13
N VAL A 105 -8.90 -11.29 5.46
CA VAL A 105 -10.18 -11.60 6.11
C VAL A 105 -11.27 -10.56 5.79
N ASP A 106 -10.89 -9.34 5.43
CA ASP A 106 -11.83 -8.26 5.08
C ASP A 106 -12.31 -8.33 3.61
N PHE A 107 -11.70 -9.19 2.78
CA PHE A 107 -12.03 -9.28 1.35
C PHE A 107 -13.48 -9.63 1.05
N PRO A 108 -14.12 -10.56 1.77
CA PRO A 108 -15.54 -10.83 1.54
C PRO A 108 -16.41 -9.57 1.70
N GLU A 109 -16.11 -8.71 2.67
CA GLU A 109 -16.82 -7.44 2.89
C GLU A 109 -16.53 -6.44 1.74
N LEU A 110 -15.25 -6.29 1.36
CA LEU A 110 -14.82 -5.48 0.22
C LEU A 110 -15.52 -5.88 -1.08
N ILE A 111 -15.55 -7.19 -1.37
CA ILE A 111 -16.18 -7.76 -2.58
C ILE A 111 -17.68 -7.54 -2.54
N GLN A 112 -18.32 -7.80 -1.41
CA GLN A 112 -19.75 -7.62 -1.25
C GLN A 112 -20.16 -6.16 -1.48
N LEU A 113 -19.46 -5.21 -0.87
CA LEU A 113 -19.77 -3.79 -0.99
C LEU A 113 -19.44 -3.25 -2.37
N ALA A 114 -18.32 -3.67 -2.99
CA ALA A 114 -18.04 -3.33 -4.38
C ALA A 114 -19.12 -3.86 -5.34
N ASN A 115 -19.67 -5.05 -5.10
CA ASN A 115 -20.78 -5.57 -5.91
C ASN A 115 -22.11 -4.83 -5.67
N GLN A 116 -22.39 -4.44 -4.44
CA GLN A 116 -23.68 -3.85 -4.05
C GLN A 116 -23.76 -2.34 -4.28
N ASP A 117 -22.66 -1.61 -4.16
CA ASP A 117 -22.61 -0.16 -4.23
C ASP A 117 -21.91 0.33 -5.50
N LYS A 118 -22.68 0.92 -6.43
CA LYS A 118 -22.14 1.51 -7.66
C LYS A 118 -21.19 2.68 -7.38
N GLY A 119 -21.44 3.45 -6.32
CA GLY A 119 -20.61 4.59 -5.91
C GLY A 119 -19.22 4.15 -5.50
N VAL A 120 -19.11 3.02 -4.77
CA VAL A 120 -17.81 2.42 -4.41
C VAL A 120 -17.01 2.08 -5.67
N ARG A 121 -17.64 1.40 -6.64
CA ARG A 121 -16.97 1.01 -7.89
C ARG A 121 -16.51 2.20 -8.71
N ASN A 122 -17.41 3.16 -8.89
CA ASN A 122 -17.14 4.33 -9.71
C ASN A 122 -15.99 5.14 -9.11
N TYR A 123 -15.98 5.33 -7.80
CA TYR A 123 -14.91 6.06 -7.14
C TYR A 123 -13.58 5.31 -7.17
N ALA A 124 -13.57 3.99 -6.94
CA ALA A 124 -12.36 3.18 -7.05
C ALA A 124 -11.78 3.23 -8.49
N LYS A 125 -12.65 3.15 -9.49
CA LYS A 125 -12.28 3.27 -10.92
C LYS A 125 -11.70 4.65 -11.22
N GLU A 126 -12.40 5.69 -10.82
CA GLU A 126 -11.99 7.09 -11.02
C GLU A 126 -10.62 7.35 -10.39
N LEU A 127 -10.38 6.85 -9.17
CA LEU A 127 -9.08 6.91 -8.51
C LEU A 127 -7.97 6.24 -9.31
N VAL A 128 -8.16 4.96 -9.69
CA VAL A 128 -7.15 4.21 -10.44
C VAL A 128 -6.82 4.89 -11.76
N ILE A 129 -7.83 5.36 -12.49
CA ILE A 129 -7.65 6.05 -13.77
C ILE A 129 -6.89 7.36 -13.55
N THR A 130 -7.34 8.17 -12.58
CA THR A 130 -6.73 9.47 -12.28
C THR A 130 -5.27 9.33 -11.90
N VAL A 131 -4.93 8.37 -11.04
CA VAL A 131 -3.55 8.09 -10.64
C VAL A 131 -2.71 7.70 -11.86
N ASN A 132 -3.21 6.81 -12.71
CA ASN A 132 -2.44 6.31 -13.83
C ASN A 132 -2.27 7.35 -14.96
N GLU A 133 -3.29 8.16 -15.25
CA GLU A 133 -3.22 9.22 -16.26
C GLU A 133 -2.31 10.39 -15.84
N ASN A 134 -2.28 10.71 -14.54
CA ASN A 134 -1.52 11.83 -14.01
C ASN A 134 -0.25 11.40 -13.28
N ARG A 135 0.18 10.15 -13.44
CA ARG A 135 1.27 9.54 -12.66
C ARG A 135 2.53 10.40 -12.63
N HIS A 136 2.95 10.94 -13.78
CA HIS A 136 4.14 11.79 -13.86
C HIS A 136 4.03 13.03 -12.96
N ILE A 137 2.90 13.74 -13.01
CA ILE A 137 2.67 14.96 -12.22
C ILE A 137 2.59 14.60 -10.73
N ILE A 138 1.90 13.51 -10.42
CA ILE A 138 1.77 13.01 -9.05
C ILE A 138 3.14 12.65 -8.47
N ASP A 139 3.94 11.88 -9.21
CA ASP A 139 5.27 11.46 -8.78
C ASP A 139 6.22 12.65 -8.62
N GLU A 140 6.09 13.68 -9.45
CA GLU A 140 6.86 14.92 -9.33
C GLU A 140 6.51 15.68 -8.04
N LEU A 141 5.21 15.84 -7.73
CA LEU A 141 4.76 16.48 -6.49
C LEU A 141 5.19 15.71 -5.24
N ILE A 142 5.17 14.37 -5.29
CA ILE A 142 5.66 13.53 -4.20
C ILE A 142 7.17 13.70 -4.07
N SER A 143 7.91 13.64 -5.19
CA SER A 143 9.37 13.76 -5.21
C SER A 143 9.85 15.09 -4.66
N SER A 144 9.18 16.21 -4.98
CA SER A 144 9.54 17.53 -4.45
C SER A 144 9.30 17.66 -2.94
N ALA A 145 8.42 16.82 -2.38
CA ALA A 145 8.11 16.79 -0.96
C ALA A 145 9.00 15.81 -0.15
N LEU A 146 9.74 14.93 -0.83
CA LEU A 146 10.72 14.04 -0.18
C LEU A 146 12.04 14.78 0.06
N VAL A 147 12.49 14.77 1.30
CA VAL A 147 13.81 15.28 1.70
C VAL A 147 14.75 14.08 1.79
N ASP A 148 15.86 14.11 1.05
CA ASP A 148 16.91 13.07 1.03
C ASP A 148 16.48 11.65 0.59
N TRP A 149 15.24 11.47 0.13
CA TRP A 149 14.72 10.19 -0.36
C TRP A 149 14.22 10.26 -1.80
N GLN A 150 14.50 9.21 -2.57
CA GLN A 150 13.93 9.00 -3.89
C GLN A 150 12.64 8.18 -3.78
N VAL A 151 11.61 8.58 -4.53
CA VAL A 151 10.32 7.88 -4.62
C VAL A 151 10.48 6.38 -4.93
N THR A 152 11.50 6.02 -5.71
CA THR A 152 11.82 4.64 -6.12
C THR A 152 12.31 3.74 -4.98
N ARG A 153 12.69 4.30 -3.83
CA ARG A 153 13.13 3.55 -2.64
C ARG A 153 12.02 3.27 -1.64
N LEU A 154 10.83 3.82 -1.86
CA LEU A 154 9.68 3.58 -1.01
C LEU A 154 9.13 2.17 -1.24
N ALA A 155 8.59 1.56 -0.18
CA ALA A 155 7.77 0.37 -0.32
C ALA A 155 6.64 0.66 -1.33
N GLN A 156 6.32 -0.33 -2.16
CA GLN A 156 5.30 -0.22 -3.21
C GLN A 156 3.99 0.36 -2.63
N ILE A 157 3.54 -0.18 -1.51
CA ILE A 157 2.31 0.21 -0.84
C ILE A 157 2.33 1.67 -0.35
N ASP A 158 3.45 2.15 0.20
CA ASP A 158 3.57 3.52 0.69
C ASP A 158 3.49 4.53 -0.45
N ARG A 159 4.16 4.20 -1.55
CA ARG A 159 4.16 5.02 -2.75
C ARG A 159 2.77 5.08 -3.36
N ASP A 160 2.07 3.95 -3.41
CA ASP A 160 0.71 3.86 -3.95
C ASP A 160 -0.30 4.63 -3.07
N ILE A 161 -0.15 4.61 -1.73
CA ILE A 161 -0.93 5.45 -0.80
C ILE A 161 -0.69 6.94 -1.06
N LEU A 162 0.57 7.35 -1.22
CA LEU A 162 0.92 8.75 -1.53
C LEU A 162 0.32 9.18 -2.87
N GLN A 163 0.41 8.31 -3.90
CA GLN A 163 -0.14 8.58 -5.22
C GLN A 163 -1.66 8.79 -5.18
N ILE A 164 -2.39 7.93 -4.44
CA ILE A 164 -3.84 8.07 -4.25
C ILE A 164 -4.17 9.40 -3.56
N ALA A 165 -3.50 9.72 -2.46
CA ALA A 165 -3.79 10.94 -1.71
C ALA A 165 -3.54 12.20 -2.54
N VAL A 166 -2.43 12.26 -3.26
CA VAL A 166 -2.11 13.40 -4.14
C VAL A 166 -3.09 13.49 -5.31
N ALA A 167 -3.52 12.35 -5.87
CA ALA A 167 -4.53 12.31 -6.92
C ALA A 167 -5.86 12.92 -6.43
N GLU A 168 -6.30 12.52 -5.23
CA GLU A 168 -7.51 13.04 -4.59
C GLU A 168 -7.46 14.57 -4.37
N MET A 169 -6.34 15.05 -3.82
CA MET A 169 -6.14 16.47 -3.51
C MET A 169 -6.01 17.36 -4.75
N LYS A 170 -5.44 16.84 -5.84
CA LYS A 170 -5.09 17.65 -7.01
C LYS A 170 -6.12 17.56 -8.13
N PHE A 171 -6.74 16.41 -8.33
CA PHE A 171 -7.58 16.14 -9.50
C PHE A 171 -9.04 15.84 -9.16
N LEU A 172 -9.32 15.29 -7.97
CA LEU A 172 -10.69 14.90 -7.56
C LEU A 172 -11.38 15.88 -6.60
N GLY A 173 -10.71 16.98 -6.26
CA GLY A 173 -11.29 18.05 -5.42
C GLY A 173 -11.55 17.65 -3.96
N VAL A 174 -10.94 16.56 -3.49
CA VAL A 174 -11.04 16.15 -2.08
C VAL A 174 -10.25 17.14 -1.22
N PRO A 175 -10.84 17.69 -0.13
CA PRO A 175 -10.12 18.58 0.77
C PRO A 175 -8.84 17.93 1.31
N ASP A 176 -7.73 18.68 1.28
CA ASP A 176 -6.40 18.21 1.66
C ASP A 176 -6.39 17.49 3.03
N SER A 177 -7.08 18.03 4.03
CA SER A 177 -7.16 17.42 5.37
C SER A 177 -7.86 16.07 5.38
N ILE A 178 -8.87 15.86 4.52
CA ILE A 178 -9.59 14.59 4.40
C ILE A 178 -8.72 13.56 3.69
N ALA A 179 -8.13 13.92 2.55
CA ALA A 179 -7.25 13.02 1.80
C ALA A 179 -6.05 12.57 2.63
N ILE A 180 -5.42 13.48 3.38
CA ILE A 180 -4.32 13.16 4.31
C ILE A 180 -4.78 12.19 5.39
N ASN A 181 -5.92 12.45 6.03
CA ASN A 181 -6.41 11.59 7.10
C ASN A 181 -6.68 10.16 6.60
N GLU A 182 -7.32 10.04 5.44
CA GLU A 182 -7.63 8.73 4.84
C GLU A 182 -6.35 7.98 4.40
N ALA A 183 -5.36 8.70 3.86
CA ALA A 183 -4.06 8.12 3.55
C ALA A 183 -3.33 7.58 4.80
N VAL A 184 -3.40 8.31 5.92
CA VAL A 184 -2.84 7.87 7.21
C VAL A 184 -3.57 6.62 7.72
N GLU A 185 -4.89 6.54 7.58
CA GLU A 185 -5.66 5.36 7.97
C GLU A 185 -5.41 4.15 7.07
N LEU A 186 -5.07 4.35 5.79
CA LEU A 186 -4.57 3.28 4.92
C LEU A 186 -3.18 2.84 5.38
N ALA A 187 -2.28 3.78 5.65
CA ALA A 187 -0.92 3.48 6.09
C ALA A 187 -0.87 2.69 7.39
N LYS A 188 -1.74 3.01 8.37
CA LYS A 188 -1.85 2.22 9.61
C LYS A 188 -2.24 0.77 9.39
N ARG A 189 -2.93 0.47 8.29
CA ARG A 189 -3.40 -0.87 7.96
C ARG A 189 -2.42 -1.65 7.08
N TYR A 190 -1.79 -0.96 6.13
CA TYR A 190 -1.05 -1.60 5.05
C TYR A 190 0.46 -1.34 5.07
N SER A 191 0.91 -0.33 5.80
CA SER A 191 2.33 -0.01 5.92
C SER A 191 2.94 -0.57 7.21
N GLY A 192 4.27 -0.54 7.30
CA GLY A 192 5.01 -0.87 8.51
C GLY A 192 4.81 0.15 9.64
N ASP A 193 5.40 -0.14 10.81
CA ASP A 193 5.18 0.60 12.07
C ASP A 193 5.29 2.13 11.94
N ASP A 194 6.23 2.63 11.13
CA ASP A 194 6.48 4.07 10.96
C ASP A 194 5.84 4.69 9.71
N GLY A 195 5.19 3.88 8.85
CA GLY A 195 4.70 4.33 7.54
C GLY A 195 3.65 5.44 7.62
N HIS A 196 2.74 5.35 8.59
CA HIS A 196 1.68 6.35 8.78
C HIS A 196 2.24 7.73 9.17
N ARG A 197 3.31 7.79 9.96
CA ARG A 197 3.99 9.05 10.33
C ARG A 197 4.72 9.63 9.14
N PHE A 198 5.42 8.77 8.40
CA PHE A 198 6.12 9.14 7.18
C PHE A 198 5.16 9.74 6.15
N ILE A 199 4.09 9.02 5.81
CA ILE A 199 3.08 9.44 4.82
C ILE A 199 2.44 10.78 5.21
N ASN A 200 2.03 10.96 6.47
CA ASN A 200 1.51 12.24 6.95
C ASN A 200 2.52 13.38 6.76
N GLY A 201 3.79 13.14 7.07
CA GLY A 201 4.85 14.13 6.90
C GLY A 201 5.07 14.53 5.44
N VAL A 202 5.08 13.57 4.53
CA VAL A 202 5.22 13.83 3.08
C VAL A 202 4.03 14.64 2.56
N LEU A 203 2.81 14.19 2.83
CA LEU A 203 1.62 14.86 2.30
C LEU A 203 1.43 16.28 2.84
N ARG A 204 1.81 16.56 4.10
CA ARG A 204 1.82 17.94 4.61
C ARG A 204 2.74 18.84 3.79
N ARG A 205 3.96 18.39 3.48
CA ARG A 205 4.90 19.15 2.63
C ARG A 205 4.34 19.38 1.22
N VAL A 206 3.68 18.38 0.63
CA VAL A 206 2.98 18.54 -0.66
C VAL A 206 1.96 19.69 -0.59
N THR A 207 1.16 19.76 0.48
CA THR A 207 0.14 20.82 0.64
C THR A 207 0.75 22.20 0.93
N GLU A 208 1.88 22.26 1.63
CA GLU A 208 2.60 23.51 1.89
C GLU A 208 3.18 24.09 0.59
N GLN A 209 3.79 23.26 -0.25
CA GLN A 209 4.31 23.69 -1.56
C GLN A 209 3.19 24.23 -2.46
N LYS A 210 2.01 23.62 -2.44
CA LYS A 210 0.81 24.05 -3.19
C LYS A 210 0.28 25.44 -2.78
N LYS A 211 0.57 25.91 -1.56
CA LYS A 211 0.21 27.26 -1.08
C LYS A 211 1.23 28.33 -1.48
N THR A 212 2.44 27.90 -1.86
CA THR A 212 3.58 28.80 -2.10
C THR A 212 3.86 29.01 -3.60
N ALA A 213 3.15 28.27 -4.46
CA ALA A 213 3.17 28.37 -5.93
C ALA A 213 1.90 29.06 -6.44
#